data_AF-A0A356PW40-F1
#
_entry.id   AF-A0A356PW40-F1
#
_cell.length_a   1.000
_cell.length_b   1.000
_cell.length_c   1.000
_cell.angle_alpha   90.00
_cell.angle_beta   90.00
_cell.angle_gamma   90.00
#
_symmetry.space_group_name_H-M   'P 1'
#
loop_
_entity.id
_entity.type
_entity.pdbx_description
1 polymer ?
#
loop_
_entity_poly.entity_id
_entity_poly.type
_entity_poly.pdbx_seq_one_letter_code
_entity_poly.pdbx_strand_id
1 'polypeptide(L)'
;MKKDILALLSLALIIAVLIHGTNIQSVDEYYLTHIDDITPQSETVFISIRCDTVLQNYDELDKVLQSDKYVPQNGVILPETEYVLRPGDTVFDILDRAVRYNKIQMEYQGADKNSYGSVYVQGINYLYEFSCGPLSGWMYQVNGEFPNYGCSKYKLKDGDRIAWVYTCDLGKDVGCIWMGDETG
;
A
#
# COMPACT_ATOMS: atom_id res chain seq x y z
N MET A 1 7.05 -44.05 -30.26
CA MET A 1 6.59 -42.72 -30.73
C MET A 1 5.20 -42.33 -30.25
N LYS A 2 4.09 -42.96 -30.67
CA LYS A 2 2.72 -42.52 -30.25
C LYS A 2 2.46 -42.65 -28.73
N LYS A 3 2.97 -43.70 -28.10
CA LYS A 3 2.84 -43.93 -26.64
C LYS A 3 3.68 -42.94 -25.82
N ASP A 4 4.86 -42.59 -26.31
CA ASP A 4 5.76 -41.63 -25.65
C ASP A 4 5.20 -40.20 -25.73
N ILE A 5 4.60 -39.85 -26.87
CA ILE A 5 3.88 -38.56 -27.04
C ILE A 5 2.68 -38.49 -26.10
N LEU A 6 1.89 -39.57 -25.98
CA LEU A 6 0.74 -39.61 -25.08
C LEU A 6 1.18 -39.49 -23.61
N ALA A 7 2.27 -40.15 -23.21
CA ALA A 7 2.80 -40.05 -21.85
C ALA A 7 3.29 -38.63 -21.51
N LEU A 8 3.95 -37.96 -22.45
CA LEU A 8 4.39 -36.57 -22.28
C LEU A 8 3.21 -35.59 -22.17
N LEU A 9 2.16 -35.78 -22.98
CA LEU A 9 0.94 -34.97 -22.89
C LEU A 9 0.21 -35.18 -21.56
N SER A 10 0.11 -36.42 -21.08
CA SER A 10 -0.45 -36.73 -19.76
C SER A 10 0.34 -36.06 -18.63
N LEU A 11 1.68 -36.12 -18.71
CA LEU A 11 2.54 -35.49 -17.71
C LEU A 11 2.41 -33.97 -17.71
N ALA A 12 2.36 -33.34 -18.89
CA ALA A 12 2.15 -31.90 -19.03
C ALA A 12 0.76 -31.48 -18.49
N LEU A 13 -0.28 -32.29 -18.72
CA LEU A 13 -1.61 -32.05 -18.18
C LEU A 13 -1.62 -32.15 -16.65
N ILE A 14 -0.95 -33.15 -16.07
CA ILE A 14 -0.82 -33.30 -14.62
C ILE A 14 -0.09 -32.10 -14.01
N ILE A 15 1.01 -31.66 -14.63
CA ILE A 15 1.74 -30.47 -14.19
C ILE A 15 0.85 -29.23 -14.28
N ALA A 16 0.10 -29.05 -15.36
CA ALA A 16 -0.84 -27.94 -15.50
C ALA A 16 -1.93 -28.00 -14.42
N VAL A 17 -2.52 -29.17 -14.15
CA VAL A 17 -3.52 -29.36 -13.08
C VAL A 17 -2.94 -29.08 -11.70
N LEU A 18 -1.70 -29.49 -11.44
CA LEU A 18 -1.02 -29.21 -10.17
C LEU A 18 -0.73 -27.72 -10.01
N ILE A 19 -0.26 -27.04 -11.07
CA ILE A 19 0.01 -25.60 -11.06
C ILE A 19 -1.28 -24.79 -10.86
N HIS A 20 -2.38 -25.20 -11.50
CA HIS A 20 -3.66 -24.47 -11.38
C HIS A 20 -4.47 -24.86 -10.14
N GLY A 21 -4.24 -26.04 -9.57
CA GLY A 21 -4.99 -26.58 -8.43
C GLY A 21 -4.36 -26.36 -7.07
N THR A 22 -3.13 -25.85 -6.99
CA THR A 22 -2.44 -25.58 -5.72
C THR A 22 -2.18 -24.09 -5.57
N ASN A 23 -2.69 -23.49 -4.49
CA ASN A 23 -2.34 -22.13 -4.11
C ASN A 23 -1.01 -22.17 -3.36
N ILE A 24 0.11 -22.24 -4.11
CA ILE A 24 1.46 -22.32 -3.54
C ILE A 24 1.81 -20.94 -2.97
N GLN A 25 1.58 -20.75 -1.67
CA GLN A 25 2.08 -19.60 -0.91
C GLN A 25 3.54 -19.83 -0.53
N SER A 26 4.35 -18.77 -0.48
CA SER A 26 5.69 -18.88 0.09
C SER A 26 5.60 -19.18 1.59
N VAL A 27 6.67 -19.73 2.17
CA VAL A 27 6.73 -19.98 3.62
C VAL A 27 6.49 -18.70 4.40
N ASP A 28 7.05 -17.58 3.93
CA ASP A 28 6.87 -16.27 4.54
C ASP A 28 5.41 -15.80 4.45
N GLU A 29 4.75 -15.98 3.31
CA GLU A 29 3.34 -15.61 3.11
C GLU A 29 2.40 -16.44 4.01
N TYR A 30 2.68 -17.73 4.18
CA TYR A 30 1.92 -18.60 5.09
C TYR A 30 2.03 -18.15 6.55
N TYR A 31 3.23 -17.84 7.04
CA TYR A 31 3.39 -17.36 8.41
C TYR A 31 2.81 -15.96 8.60
N LEU A 32 2.91 -15.08 7.59
CA LEU A 32 2.31 -13.74 7.62
C LEU A 32 0.78 -13.80 7.71
N THR A 33 0.12 -14.71 7.00
CA THR A 33 -1.35 -14.80 7.04
C THR A 33 -1.90 -15.24 8.40
N HIS A 34 -1.17 -16.07 9.15
CA HIS A 34 -1.65 -16.59 10.46
C HIS A 34 -1.15 -15.77 11.66
N ILE A 35 0.00 -15.11 11.56
CA ILE A 35 0.47 -14.19 12.62
C ILE A 35 -0.40 -12.92 12.72
N ASP A 36 -1.17 -12.64 11.67
CA ASP A 36 -2.08 -11.51 11.57
C ASP A 36 -3.55 -11.90 11.86
N ASP A 37 -3.77 -13.12 12.38
CA ASP A 37 -5.09 -13.52 12.87
C ASP A 37 -5.49 -12.63 14.06
N ILE A 38 -6.59 -11.90 13.90
CA ILE A 38 -7.16 -11.08 14.96
C ILE A 38 -7.86 -11.99 15.97
N THR A 39 -7.38 -11.95 17.21
CA THR A 39 -7.97 -12.67 18.34
C THR A 39 -8.66 -11.67 19.27
N PRO A 40 -9.54 -12.11 20.20
CA PRO A 40 -10.15 -11.20 21.17
C PRO A 40 -9.16 -10.50 22.12
N GLN A 41 -7.89 -10.91 22.12
CA GLN A 41 -6.82 -10.31 22.92
C GLN A 41 -5.85 -9.48 22.07
N SER A 42 -6.04 -9.43 20.75
CA SER A 42 -5.18 -8.66 19.86
C SER A 42 -5.48 -7.17 20.01
N GLU A 43 -4.43 -6.35 20.09
CA GLU A 43 -4.54 -4.94 19.74
C GLU A 43 -4.63 -4.83 18.21
N THR A 44 -5.37 -3.86 17.71
CA THR A 44 -5.58 -3.67 16.27
C THR A 44 -5.46 -2.21 15.86
N VAL A 45 -5.21 -2.00 14.57
CA VAL A 45 -5.22 -0.70 13.92
C VAL A 45 -5.96 -0.80 12.60
N PHE A 46 -6.40 0.34 12.08
CA PHE A 46 -7.10 0.42 10.81
C PHE A 46 -6.23 1.16 9.81
N ILE A 47 -6.15 0.67 8.57
CA ILE A 47 -5.45 1.35 7.48
C ILE A 47 -6.34 1.47 6.24
N SER A 48 -6.25 2.60 5.57
CA SER A 48 -6.82 2.82 4.23
C SER A 48 -5.79 3.44 3.29
N ILE A 49 -5.93 3.19 1.99
CA ILE A 49 -5.09 3.75 0.93
C ILE A 49 -6.00 4.32 -0.16
N ARG A 50 -5.90 5.62 -0.42
CA ARG A 50 -6.80 6.31 -1.34
C ARG A 50 -6.11 7.35 -2.22
N CYS A 51 -6.62 7.54 -3.43
CA CYS A 51 -6.12 8.47 -4.44
C CYS A 51 -7.22 9.40 -4.99
N ASP A 52 -8.18 9.80 -4.15
CA ASP A 52 -9.36 10.59 -4.55
C ASP A 52 -9.02 11.87 -5.33
N THR A 53 -7.93 12.56 -4.96
CA THR A 53 -7.50 13.82 -5.59
C THR A 53 -7.08 13.64 -7.05
N VAL A 54 -6.60 12.45 -7.43
CA VAL A 54 -6.22 12.14 -8.81
C VAL A 54 -7.44 12.19 -9.73
N LEU A 55 -8.62 11.77 -9.24
CA LEU A 55 -9.86 11.83 -10.03
C LEU A 55 -10.25 13.28 -10.38
N GLN A 56 -9.83 14.24 -9.55
CA GLN A 56 -10.09 15.68 -9.76
C GLN A 56 -9.02 16.33 -10.66
N ASN A 57 -7.86 15.68 -10.81
CA ASN A 57 -6.69 16.18 -11.55
C ASN A 57 -6.27 15.21 -12.66
N TYR A 58 -7.22 14.44 -13.20
CA TYR A 58 -6.93 13.30 -14.07
C TYR A 58 -6.20 13.68 -15.37
N ASP A 59 -6.38 14.91 -15.84
CA ASP A 59 -5.68 15.45 -17.02
C ASP A 59 -4.17 15.67 -16.77
N GLU A 60 -3.76 15.88 -15.52
CA GLU A 60 -2.35 16.01 -15.12
C GLU A 60 -1.70 14.66 -14.81
N LEU A 61 -2.49 13.61 -14.64
CA LEU A 61 -1.98 12.26 -14.41
C LEU A 61 -1.22 11.75 -15.63
N ASP A 62 -0.07 11.13 -15.38
CA ASP A 62 0.70 10.40 -16.39
C ASP A 62 -0.19 9.48 -17.23
N LYS A 63 -0.15 9.66 -18.55
CA LYS A 63 -1.07 8.99 -19.49
C LYS A 63 -1.08 7.47 -19.39
N VAL A 64 0.03 6.86 -18.97
CA VAL A 64 0.14 5.40 -18.80
C VAL A 64 -0.61 4.87 -17.57
N LEU A 65 -0.93 5.75 -16.61
CA LEU A 65 -1.67 5.45 -15.39
C LEU A 65 -3.16 5.77 -15.52
N GLN A 66 -3.59 6.41 -16.61
CA GLN A 66 -4.99 6.78 -16.87
C GLN A 66 -5.87 5.56 -17.21
N SER A 67 -6.09 4.69 -16.22
CA SER A 67 -7.06 3.60 -16.30
C SER A 67 -7.48 3.11 -14.91
N ASP A 68 -8.65 2.46 -14.85
CA ASP A 68 -9.23 1.87 -13.64
C ASP A 68 -8.32 0.84 -12.95
N LYS A 69 -7.32 0.31 -13.68
CA LYS A 69 -6.31 -0.60 -13.13
C LYS A 69 -5.44 0.08 -12.07
N TYR A 70 -5.11 1.36 -12.27
CA TYR A 70 -4.19 2.11 -11.41
C TYR A 70 -4.93 3.13 -10.54
N VAL A 71 -6.02 3.70 -11.07
CA VAL A 71 -6.85 4.68 -10.38
C VAL A 71 -8.29 4.16 -10.36
N PRO A 72 -8.72 3.49 -9.28
CA PRO A 72 -10.10 3.08 -9.12
C PRO A 72 -11.06 4.27 -9.23
N GLN A 73 -12.21 4.08 -9.87
CA GLN A 73 -13.21 5.14 -10.11
C GLN A 73 -13.74 5.80 -8.83
N ASN A 74 -13.61 5.12 -7.68
CA ASN A 74 -14.00 5.65 -6.37
C ASN A 74 -12.80 6.11 -5.51
N GLY A 75 -11.59 6.12 -6.09
CA GLY A 75 -10.35 6.51 -5.41
C GLY A 75 -9.85 5.52 -4.37
N VAL A 76 -10.52 4.39 -4.12
CA VAL A 76 -10.18 3.45 -3.06
C VAL A 76 -9.27 2.35 -3.59
N ILE A 77 -7.99 2.38 -3.21
CA ILE A 77 -7.00 1.32 -3.51
C ILE A 77 -7.09 0.21 -2.45
N LEU A 78 -7.17 0.61 -1.17
CA LEU A 78 -7.42 -0.28 -0.04
C LEU A 78 -8.52 0.37 0.81
N PRO A 79 -9.72 -0.26 0.95
CA PRO A 79 -10.72 0.21 1.90
C PRO A 79 -10.17 0.14 3.32
N GLU A 80 -10.81 0.84 4.25
CA GLU A 80 -10.44 0.72 5.67
C GLU A 80 -10.47 -0.75 6.09
N THR A 81 -9.31 -1.25 6.48
CA THR A 81 -9.06 -2.67 6.76
C THR A 81 -8.35 -2.76 8.10
N GLU A 82 -8.81 -3.68 8.94
CA GLU A 82 -8.25 -3.92 10.27
C GLU A 82 -7.03 -4.86 10.19
N TYR A 83 -5.97 -4.53 10.92
CA TYR A 83 -4.76 -5.34 11.05
C TYR A 83 -4.37 -5.47 12.52
N VAL A 84 -3.80 -6.62 12.88
CA VAL A 84 -3.19 -6.82 14.19
C VAL A 84 -2.06 -5.80 14.40
N LEU A 85 -2.08 -5.14 15.55
CA LEU A 85 -1.00 -4.29 16.02
C LEU A 85 -0.02 -5.13 16.85
N ARG A 86 1.26 -5.12 16.46
CA ARG A 86 2.32 -5.81 17.20
C ARG A 86 3.13 -4.81 18.04
N PRO A 87 3.73 -5.26 19.15
CA PRO A 87 4.56 -4.39 19.97
C PRO A 87 5.67 -3.69 19.17
N GLY A 88 5.59 -2.37 19.09
CA GLY A 88 6.58 -1.54 18.40
C GLY A 88 6.31 -1.29 16.91
N ASP A 89 5.21 -1.82 16.35
CA ASP A 89 4.79 -1.55 14.98
C ASP A 89 4.68 -0.04 14.73
N THR A 90 5.19 0.37 13.58
CA THR A 90 5.10 1.72 13.07
C THR A 90 4.08 1.85 11.95
N VAL A 91 3.76 3.08 11.54
CA VAL A 91 2.92 3.32 10.35
C VAL A 91 3.49 2.61 9.11
N PHE A 92 4.82 2.59 8.95
CA PHE A 92 5.43 1.88 7.84
C PHE A 92 5.27 0.36 7.93
N ASP A 93 5.40 -0.23 9.12
CA ASP A 93 5.26 -1.69 9.29
C ASP A 93 3.85 -2.17 8.95
N ILE A 94 2.83 -1.38 9.31
CA ILE A 94 1.43 -1.66 8.95
C ILE A 94 1.20 -1.45 7.45
N LEU A 95 1.77 -0.41 6.84
CA LEU A 95 1.69 -0.22 5.39
C LEU A 95 2.32 -1.40 4.63
N ASP A 96 3.57 -1.76 4.94
CA ASP A 96 4.29 -2.85 4.26
C ASP A 96 3.52 -4.17 4.34
N ARG A 97 2.96 -4.49 5.52
CA ARG A 97 2.12 -5.67 5.71
C ARG A 97 0.83 -5.61 4.89
N ALA A 98 0.12 -4.48 4.94
CA ALA A 98 -1.13 -4.29 4.23
C ALA A 98 -0.95 -4.42 2.71
N VAL A 99 0.07 -3.78 2.13
CA VAL A 99 0.31 -3.84 0.68
C VAL A 99 0.77 -5.23 0.24
N ARG A 100 1.61 -5.92 1.02
CA ARG A 100 2.01 -7.31 0.72
C ARG A 100 0.83 -8.27 0.74
N TYR A 101 0.00 -8.20 1.78
CA TYR A 101 -1.17 -9.07 1.91
C TYR A 101 -2.14 -8.88 0.73
N ASN A 102 -2.38 -7.62 0.35
CA ASN A 102 -3.30 -7.29 -0.74
C ASN A 102 -2.65 -7.32 -2.13
N LYS A 103 -1.37 -7.69 -2.24
CA LYS A 103 -0.60 -7.70 -3.49
C LYS A 103 -0.61 -6.35 -4.21
N ILE A 104 -0.60 -5.27 -3.43
CA ILE A 104 -0.50 -3.89 -3.91
C ILE A 104 0.99 -3.57 -4.06
N GLN A 105 1.39 -3.06 -5.22
CA GLN A 105 2.77 -2.63 -5.44
C GLN A 105 3.10 -1.42 -4.55
N MET A 106 4.30 -1.40 -3.99
CA MET A 106 4.85 -0.27 -3.25
C MET A 106 6.34 -0.13 -3.55
N GLU A 107 6.81 1.11 -3.64
CA GLU A 107 8.23 1.46 -3.69
C GLU A 107 8.57 2.49 -2.62
N TYR A 108 9.74 2.32 -1.98
CA TYR A 108 10.20 3.17 -0.91
C TYR A 108 11.73 3.22 -0.83
N GLN A 109 12.26 4.29 -0.24
CA GLN A 109 13.66 4.39 0.17
C GLN A 109 13.79 4.11 1.66
N GLY A 110 14.71 3.22 2.03
CA GLY A 110 15.02 2.94 3.43
C GLY A 110 15.55 4.17 4.17
N ALA A 111 15.40 4.18 5.50
CA ALA A 111 15.83 5.29 6.35
C ALA A 111 17.32 5.61 6.27
N ASP A 112 18.16 4.65 5.87
CA ASP A 112 19.60 4.80 5.64
C ASP A 112 19.95 5.26 4.21
N LYS A 113 18.95 5.38 3.32
CA LYS A 113 19.12 5.72 1.90
C LYS A 113 18.73 7.15 1.55
N ASN A 114 18.24 7.92 2.51
CA ASN A 114 17.80 9.29 2.31
C ASN A 114 18.20 10.19 3.49
N SER A 115 18.09 11.51 3.31
CA SER A 115 18.43 12.51 4.33
C SER A 115 17.36 12.71 5.41
N TYR A 116 16.17 12.10 5.27
CA TYR A 116 15.07 12.23 6.23
C TYR A 116 15.28 11.37 7.49
N GLY A 117 16.19 10.39 7.42
CA GLY A 117 16.45 9.44 8.49
C GLY A 117 15.20 8.62 8.84
N SER A 118 14.31 8.43 7.87
CA SER A 118 13.05 7.67 7.96
C SER A 118 12.77 7.04 6.60
N VAL A 119 11.93 6.00 6.57
CA VAL A 119 11.41 5.49 5.29
C VAL A 119 10.66 6.60 4.55
N TYR A 120 10.93 6.71 3.25
CA TYR A 120 10.25 7.58 2.31
C TYR A 120 9.51 6.75 1.27
N VAL A 121 8.18 6.79 1.28
CA VAL A 121 7.33 6.04 0.35
C VAL A 121 7.20 6.82 -0.95
N GLN A 122 7.74 6.26 -2.03
CA GLN A 122 7.80 6.91 -3.33
C GLN A 122 6.56 6.62 -4.18
N GLY A 123 5.99 5.42 -4.02
CA GLY A 123 4.81 5.03 -4.78
C GLY A 123 4.03 3.89 -4.14
N ILE A 124 2.72 3.90 -4.36
CA ILE A 124 1.78 2.85 -3.97
C ILE A 124 0.83 2.65 -5.15
N ASN A 125 0.58 1.39 -5.51
CA ASN A 125 -0.26 1.00 -6.65
C ASN A 125 0.20 1.63 -7.98
N TYR A 126 1.52 1.71 -8.20
CA TYR A 126 2.17 2.34 -9.37
C TYR A 126 1.92 3.85 -9.53
N LEU A 127 1.27 4.49 -8.57
CA LEU A 127 1.12 5.93 -8.51
C LEU A 127 2.29 6.48 -7.68
N TYR A 128 3.21 7.19 -8.31
CA TYR A 128 4.44 7.67 -7.67
C TYR A 128 4.34 9.15 -7.31
N GLU A 129 5.28 9.64 -6.50
CA GLU A 129 5.60 11.06 -6.46
C GLU A 129 5.73 11.60 -7.90
N PHE A 130 5.17 12.79 -8.12
CA PHE A 130 5.15 13.48 -9.41
C PHE A 130 4.28 12.89 -10.53
N SER A 131 3.60 11.76 -10.32
CA SER A 131 2.74 11.15 -11.35
C SER A 131 1.51 11.99 -11.71
N CYS A 132 1.07 12.91 -10.85
CA CYS A 132 -0.06 13.81 -11.11
C CYS A 132 0.35 15.27 -10.85
N GLY A 133 1.44 15.70 -11.50
CA GLY A 133 2.00 17.04 -11.37
C GLY A 133 3.15 17.15 -10.36
N PRO A 134 3.96 18.21 -10.39
CA PRO A 134 5.23 18.32 -9.65
C PRO A 134 5.08 18.43 -8.14
N LEU A 135 3.86 18.65 -7.63
CA LEU A 135 3.56 18.72 -6.19
C LEU A 135 2.85 17.46 -5.68
N SER A 136 2.74 16.44 -6.52
CA SER A 136 2.01 15.22 -6.20
C SER A 136 2.85 14.17 -5.48
N GLY A 137 2.21 13.40 -4.59
CA GLY A 137 2.89 12.37 -3.81
C GLY A 137 2.02 11.76 -2.72
N TRP A 138 2.58 10.80 -1.99
CA TRP A 138 1.90 10.11 -0.89
C TRP A 138 2.13 10.81 0.45
N MET A 139 1.04 11.04 1.17
CA MET A 139 1.05 11.52 2.54
C MET A 139 0.33 10.51 3.43
N TYR A 140 0.66 10.51 4.72
CA TYR A 140 -0.02 9.69 5.70
C TYR A 140 -0.62 10.56 6.81
N GLN A 141 -1.74 10.10 7.33
CA GLN A 141 -2.39 10.63 8.52
C GLN A 141 -2.52 9.54 9.57
N VAL A 142 -2.55 9.94 10.84
CA VAL A 142 -3.00 9.08 11.95
C VAL A 142 -4.10 9.82 12.70
N ASN A 143 -5.27 9.19 12.81
CA ASN A 143 -6.46 9.76 13.45
C ASN A 143 -6.88 11.14 12.87
N GLY A 144 -6.67 11.34 11.56
CA GLY A 144 -7.01 12.58 10.85
C GLY A 144 -5.97 13.70 10.94
N GLU A 145 -4.88 13.49 11.68
CA GLU A 145 -3.77 14.45 11.77
C GLU A 145 -2.63 14.02 10.84
N PHE A 146 -1.99 14.99 10.17
CA PHE A 146 -0.79 14.76 9.36
C PHE A 146 0.48 14.93 10.22
N PRO A 147 1.20 13.85 10.56
CA PRO A 147 2.41 13.99 11.36
C PRO A 147 3.54 14.62 10.53
N ASN A 148 4.30 15.52 11.12
CA ASN A 148 5.39 16.24 10.47
C ASN A 148 6.74 15.48 10.47
N TYR A 149 6.70 14.16 10.68
CA TYR A 149 7.86 13.29 10.71
C TYR A 149 7.55 11.97 10.00
N GLY A 150 8.58 11.20 9.65
CA GLY A 150 8.38 10.07 8.73
C GLY A 150 7.70 8.83 9.37
N CYS A 151 6.98 8.09 8.52
CA CYS A 151 6.12 6.97 8.90
C CYS A 151 6.82 5.82 9.64
N SER A 152 8.10 5.56 9.39
CA SER A 152 8.85 4.51 10.11
C SER A 152 9.32 4.92 11.51
N LYS A 153 8.96 6.13 11.97
CA LYS A 153 9.23 6.60 13.34
C LYS A 153 7.95 6.69 14.17
N TYR A 154 6.78 6.73 13.53
CA TYR A 154 5.50 6.84 14.22
C TYR A 154 5.13 5.48 14.81
N LYS A 155 5.23 5.32 16.14
CA LYS A 155 4.80 4.12 16.85
C LYS A 155 3.30 4.17 17.09
N LEU A 156 2.61 3.14 16.64
CA LEU A 156 1.17 3.05 16.72
C LEU A 156 0.68 2.58 18.08
N LYS A 157 -0.59 2.84 18.34
CA LYS A 157 -1.34 2.37 19.51
C LYS A 157 -2.61 1.68 19.05
N ASP A 158 -3.13 0.84 19.94
CA ASP A 158 -4.40 0.16 19.74
C ASP A 158 -5.51 1.15 19.34
N GLY A 159 -6.26 0.83 18.30
CA GLY A 159 -7.34 1.62 17.72
C GLY A 159 -6.91 2.76 16.79
N ASP A 160 -5.61 3.02 16.58
CA ASP A 160 -5.16 4.07 15.65
C ASP A 160 -5.68 3.82 14.22
N ARG A 161 -6.07 4.91 13.55
CA ARG A 161 -6.56 4.91 12.18
C ARG A 161 -5.58 5.60 11.25
N ILE A 162 -4.98 4.84 10.36
CA ILE A 162 -3.99 5.28 9.39
C ILE A 162 -4.69 5.54 8.05
N ALA A 163 -4.42 6.68 7.44
CA ALA A 163 -4.85 6.96 6.07
C ALA A 163 -3.65 7.35 5.22
N TRP A 164 -3.38 6.58 4.17
CA TRP A 164 -2.48 6.98 3.10
C TRP A 164 -3.29 7.65 2.01
N VAL A 165 -2.99 8.92 1.75
CA VAL A 165 -3.70 9.75 0.77
C VAL A 165 -2.71 10.27 -0.26
N TYR A 166 -3.12 10.23 -1.52
CA TYR A 166 -2.37 10.88 -2.58
C TYR A 166 -2.78 12.35 -2.67
N THR A 167 -1.81 13.24 -2.65
CA THR A 167 -1.98 14.68 -2.91
C THR A 167 -1.55 14.99 -4.33
N CYS A 168 -2.20 15.97 -4.96
CA CYS A 168 -1.75 16.64 -6.18
C CYS A 168 -1.26 18.08 -5.91
N ASP A 169 -1.52 18.64 -4.71
CA ASP A 169 -1.18 20.02 -4.34
C ASP A 169 -0.47 20.12 -2.98
N LEU A 170 0.63 19.35 -2.81
CA LEU A 170 1.49 19.35 -1.63
C LEU A 170 0.75 19.26 -0.27
N GLY A 171 -0.37 18.56 -0.23
CA GLY A 171 -1.17 18.33 0.97
C GLY A 171 -2.38 19.24 1.12
N LYS A 172 -2.46 20.36 0.39
CA LYS A 172 -3.54 21.35 0.53
C LYS A 172 -4.89 20.78 0.10
N ASP A 173 -4.90 20.00 -0.97
CA ASP A 173 -6.06 19.31 -1.54
C ASP A 173 -6.56 18.12 -0.69
N VAL A 174 -5.73 17.66 0.27
CA VAL A 174 -6.07 16.61 1.24
C VAL A 174 -6.20 17.15 2.67
N GLY A 175 -6.23 18.47 2.84
CA GLY A 175 -6.50 19.13 4.12
C GLY A 175 -5.30 19.24 5.08
N CYS A 176 -4.07 19.05 4.59
CA CYS A 176 -2.86 19.34 5.36
C CYS A 176 -2.66 20.85 5.44
N ILE A 177 -2.41 21.35 6.65
CA ILE A 177 -2.13 22.77 6.92
C ILE A 177 -0.66 22.90 7.26
N TRP A 178 0.09 23.66 6.46
CA TRP A 178 1.50 23.91 6.73
C TRP A 178 1.69 25.17 7.58
N MET A 179 2.70 25.14 8.46
CA MET A 179 3.10 26.32 9.24
C MET A 179 3.63 27.40 8.27
N GLY A 180 2.77 28.35 7.91
CA GLY A 180 3.03 29.38 6.89
C GLY A 180 1.78 29.80 6.11
N ASP A 181 0.75 28.97 6.09
CA ASP A 181 -0.53 29.26 5.41
C ASP A 181 -1.45 30.19 6.23
N GLU A 182 -1.02 30.66 7.41
CA GLU A 182 -1.79 31.54 8.30
C GLU A 182 -1.79 33.04 7.90
N THR A 183 -1.10 33.43 6.83
CA THR A 183 -1.14 34.82 6.34
C THR A 183 -1.98 34.93 5.07
N GLY A 184 -3.29 34.96 5.25
CA GLY A 184 -4.26 35.52 4.29
C GLY A 184 -4.63 36.95 4.66
#